data_AF-A0A699ZA86-F1
#
_entry.id   AF-A0A699ZA86-F1
#
_cell.length_a   1.000
_cell.length_b   1.000
_cell.length_c   1.000
_cell.angle_alpha   90.00
_cell.angle_beta   90.00
_cell.angle_gamma   90.00
#
_symmetry.space_group_name_H-M   'P 1'
#
loop_
_entity.id
_entity.type
_entity.pdbx_description
1 polymer ?
#
loop_
_entity_poly.entity_id
_entity_poly.type
_entity_poly.pdbx_seq_one_letter_code
_entity_poly.pdbx_strand_id
1 'polypeptide(L)'
;MSMSSPQVRYTLSEDPKTLLVIAQPLAQNRCYQHLAFGPNNLIAASWEGTVHLLDAGTGELLESIDAHDAAVTSMAWCPRLVRTPGAAAPHPVLATSSKDKRVRLWKHVTA
;
A
#
# COMPACT_ATOMS: atom_id res chain seq x y z
N MET A 1 31.39 35.59 25.14
CA MET A 1 30.27 34.66 24.86
C MET A 1 30.36 34.28 23.39
N SER A 2 30.88 33.09 23.10
CA SER A 2 31.07 32.61 21.72
C SER A 2 29.85 31.78 21.33
N MET A 3 29.11 32.21 20.31
CA MET A 3 28.05 31.41 19.71
C MET A 3 28.68 30.49 18.66
N SER A 4 28.63 29.19 18.90
CA SER A 4 28.99 28.18 17.91
C SER A 4 27.91 28.12 16.82
N SER A 5 28.26 28.47 15.59
CA SER A 5 27.41 28.26 14.42
C SER A 5 27.14 26.77 14.20
N PRO A 6 25.90 26.36 13.87
CA PRO A 6 25.63 24.97 13.53
C PRO A 6 26.27 24.63 12.18
N GLN A 7 27.27 23.75 12.22
CA GLN A 7 27.93 23.23 11.03
C GLN A 7 27.00 22.17 10.39
N VAL A 8 26.13 22.58 9.46
CA VAL A 8 25.32 21.63 8.69
C VAL A 8 26.20 21.04 7.57
N ARG A 9 26.69 19.82 7.78
CA ARG A 9 27.36 19.04 6.74
C ARG A 9 26.29 18.33 5.91
N TYR A 10 25.95 18.88 4.75
CA TYR A 10 25.21 18.13 3.73
C TYR A 10 26.17 17.15 3.06
N THR A 11 26.21 15.91 3.53
CA THR A 11 26.78 14.83 2.73
C THR A 11 25.73 14.49 1.69
N LEU A 12 25.97 14.86 0.43
CA LEU A 12 25.17 14.43 -0.72
C LEU A 12 25.21 12.90 -0.77
N SER A 13 24.21 12.29 -0.13
CA SER A 13 24.00 10.86 -0.08
C SER A 13 23.67 10.36 -1.48
N GLU A 14 24.27 9.22 -1.81
CA GLU A 14 24.11 8.43 -3.04
C GLU A 14 22.71 8.52 -3.68
N ASP A 15 22.66 8.43 -5.02
CA ASP A 15 21.41 8.27 -5.76
C ASP A 15 20.54 7.20 -5.09
N PRO A 16 19.21 7.43 -4.97
CA PRO A 16 18.32 6.49 -4.31
C PRO A 16 18.42 5.12 -5.00
N LYS A 17 18.93 4.13 -4.27
CA LYS A 17 19.02 2.74 -4.73
C LYS A 17 17.65 2.08 -4.61
N THR A 18 17.16 1.49 -5.70
CA THR A 18 15.97 0.64 -5.67
C THR A 18 16.21 -0.55 -4.75
N LEU A 19 15.40 -0.67 -3.69
CA LEU A 19 15.54 -1.74 -2.69
C LEU A 19 14.89 -3.06 -3.14
N LEU A 20 13.77 -2.99 -3.84
CA LEU A 20 13.01 -4.15 -4.31
C LEU A 20 12.23 -3.80 -5.59
N VAL A 21 12.22 -4.72 -6.56
CA VAL A 21 11.37 -4.65 -7.76
C VAL A 21 10.43 -5.84 -7.74
N ILE A 22 9.14 -5.57 -7.58
CA ILE A 22 8.09 -6.59 -7.61
C ILE A 22 7.42 -6.55 -8.98
N ALA A 23 7.72 -7.53 -9.83
CA ALA A 23 7.10 -7.66 -11.15
C ALA A 23 6.00 -8.73 -11.09
N GLN A 24 4.73 -8.30 -10.99
CA GLN A 24 3.59 -9.19 -11.14
C GLN A 24 3.12 -9.20 -12.60
N PRO A 25 2.86 -10.38 -13.21
CA PRO A 25 2.39 -10.45 -14.58
C PRO A 25 0.99 -9.86 -14.69
N LEU A 26 0.88 -8.67 -15.26
CA LEU A 26 -0.39 -8.06 -15.64
C LEU A 26 -0.67 -8.36 -17.11
N ALA A 27 -1.97 -8.33 -17.49
CA ALA A 27 -2.36 -8.42 -18.89
C ALA A 27 -1.68 -7.33 -19.74
N GLN A 28 -1.52 -7.58 -21.03
CA GLN A 28 -0.88 -6.64 -21.94
C GLN A 28 -1.51 -5.24 -21.84
N ASN A 29 -0.66 -4.21 -21.78
CA ASN A 29 -1.05 -2.81 -21.64
C ASN A 29 -1.73 -2.43 -20.30
N ARG A 30 -1.47 -3.19 -19.23
CA ARG A 30 -1.85 -2.82 -17.86
C ARG A 30 -0.63 -2.42 -17.04
N CYS A 31 -0.83 -1.43 -16.18
CA CYS A 31 0.14 -0.99 -15.19
C CYS A 31 -0.60 -0.72 -13.87
N TYR A 32 0.14 -0.74 -12.75
CA TYR A 32 -0.41 -0.27 -11.49
C TYR A 32 -0.63 1.24 -11.55
N GLN A 33 -1.81 1.68 -11.13
CA GLN A 33 -2.25 3.08 -11.17
C GLN A 33 -2.19 3.73 -9.79
N HIS A 34 -2.45 2.94 -8.73
CA HIS A 34 -2.43 3.40 -7.35
C HIS A 34 -1.74 2.38 -6.46
N LEU A 35 -1.09 2.86 -5.40
CA LEU A 35 -0.41 2.04 -4.42
C LEU A 35 -0.57 2.64 -3.02
N ALA A 36 -0.70 1.79 -2.01
CA ALA A 36 -0.72 2.18 -0.61
C ALA A 36 0.11 1.18 0.22
N PHE A 37 1.11 1.70 0.94
CA PHE A 37 1.88 0.91 1.90
C PHE A 37 1.12 0.81 3.22
N GLY A 38 0.98 -0.41 3.73
CA GLY A 38 0.21 -0.76 4.91
C GLY A 38 1.09 -1.26 6.06
N PRO A 39 0.45 -1.70 7.15
CA PRO A 39 1.16 -2.31 8.27
C PRO A 39 1.75 -3.67 7.88
N ASN A 40 2.73 -4.14 8.65
CA ASN A 40 3.33 -5.48 8.51
C ASN A 40 3.82 -5.80 7.09
N ASN A 41 4.51 -4.85 6.45
CA ASN A 41 5.04 -4.99 5.09
C ASN A 41 3.97 -5.25 4.02
N LEU A 42 2.71 -4.91 4.25
CA LEU A 42 1.69 -5.06 3.21
C LEU A 42 1.77 -3.92 2.21
N ILE A 43 1.70 -4.24 0.92
CA ILE A 43 1.50 -3.29 -0.16
C ILE A 43 0.17 -3.61 -0.83
N ALA A 44 -0.70 -2.61 -0.94
CA ALA A 44 -1.87 -2.69 -1.82
C ALA A 44 -1.54 -1.96 -3.12
N ALA A 45 -1.66 -2.61 -4.26
CA ALA A 45 -1.39 -2.04 -5.58
C ALA A 45 -2.54 -2.35 -6.53
N SER A 46 -3.14 -1.33 -7.15
CA SER A 46 -4.33 -1.50 -7.99
C SER A 46 -4.06 -1.25 -9.46
N TRP A 47 -4.76 -1.98 -10.31
CA TRP A 47 -4.95 -1.63 -11.72
C TRP A 47 -6.44 -1.83 -12.04
N GLU A 48 -7.06 -0.85 -12.69
CA GLU A 48 -8.50 -0.86 -12.92
C GLU A 48 -9.27 -1.17 -11.62
N GLY A 49 -10.22 -2.10 -11.64
CA GLY A 49 -11.03 -2.49 -10.47
C GLY A 49 -10.38 -3.51 -9.54
N THR A 50 -9.18 -3.99 -9.86
CA THR A 50 -8.50 -5.07 -9.11
C THR A 50 -7.41 -4.50 -8.21
N VAL A 51 -7.24 -5.10 -7.02
CA VAL A 51 -6.20 -4.77 -6.05
C VAL A 51 -5.38 -6.02 -5.77
N HIS A 52 -4.06 -5.95 -5.98
CA HIS A 52 -3.11 -6.92 -5.46
C HIS A 52 -2.67 -6.52 -4.06
N LEU A 53 -2.62 -7.51 -3.17
CA LEU A 53 -1.93 -7.42 -1.88
C LEU A 53 -0.61 -8.17 -1.98
N LEU A 54 0.48 -7.49 -1.66
CA LEU A 54 1.85 -7.99 -1.80
C LEU A 54 2.56 -7.90 -0.44
N ASP A 55 3.48 -8.83 -0.18
CA ASP A 55 4.46 -8.71 0.90
C ASP A 55 5.66 -7.89 0.42
N ALA A 56 6.01 -6.82 1.13
CA ALA A 56 7.09 -5.90 0.78
C ALA A 56 8.48 -6.43 1.16
N GLY A 57 8.57 -7.46 2.00
CA GLY A 57 9.82 -8.12 2.35
C GLY A 57 10.21 -9.20 1.35
N THR A 58 9.25 -9.99 0.87
CA THR A 58 9.49 -11.10 -0.07
C THR A 58 9.14 -10.76 -1.53
N GLY A 59 8.26 -9.78 -1.74
CA GLY A 59 7.69 -9.47 -3.06
C GLY A 59 6.57 -10.42 -3.50
N GLU A 60 6.13 -11.33 -2.63
CA GLU A 60 5.11 -12.32 -2.96
C GLU A 60 3.73 -11.70 -3.12
N LEU A 61 2.95 -12.22 -4.08
CA LEU A 61 1.53 -11.93 -4.21
C LEU A 61 0.76 -12.74 -3.17
N LEU A 62 0.24 -12.05 -2.17
CA LEU A 62 -0.57 -12.64 -1.10
C LEU A 62 -2.00 -12.87 -1.56
N GLU A 63 -2.58 -11.89 -2.26
CA GLU A 63 -3.99 -11.94 -2.68
C GLU A 63 -4.27 -11.06 -3.90
N SER A 64 -5.23 -11.47 -4.72
CA SER A 64 -5.79 -10.66 -5.81
C SER A 64 -7.29 -10.49 -5.59
N ILE A 65 -7.72 -9.24 -5.44
CA ILE A 65 -9.07 -8.87 -5.03
C ILE A 65 -9.76 -8.12 -6.17
N ASP A 66 -10.86 -8.65 -6.67
CA ASP A 66 -11.80 -7.94 -7.54
C ASP A 66 -12.57 -6.89 -6.72
N ALA A 67 -11.87 -5.80 -6.43
CA ALA A 67 -12.29 -4.82 -5.44
C ALA A 67 -13.51 -4.02 -5.93
N HIS A 68 -13.56 -3.65 -7.21
CA HIS A 68 -14.57 -2.77 -7.77
C HIS A 68 -14.93 -3.11 -9.22
N ASP A 69 -16.14 -2.75 -9.65
CA ASP A 69 -16.62 -2.98 -11.03
C ASP A 69 -16.08 -1.94 -12.03
N ALA A 70 -15.35 -0.94 -11.53
CA ALA A 70 -14.67 0.08 -12.31
C ALA A 70 -13.36 0.50 -11.64
N ALA A 71 -12.57 1.29 -12.36
CA ALA A 71 -11.25 1.73 -11.90
C ALA A 71 -11.26 2.29 -10.48
N VAL A 72 -10.44 1.70 -9.61
CA VAL A 72 -10.05 2.27 -8.32
C VAL A 72 -9.42 3.63 -8.58
N THR A 73 -9.86 4.63 -7.83
CA THR A 73 -9.40 6.02 -7.94
C THR A 73 -8.53 6.45 -6.77
N SER A 74 -8.61 5.76 -5.64
CA SER A 74 -7.77 6.00 -4.47
C SER A 74 -7.76 4.81 -3.52
N MET A 75 -6.69 4.71 -2.75
CA MET A 75 -6.51 3.68 -1.72
C MET A 75 -5.78 4.28 -0.51
N ALA A 76 -6.17 3.86 0.69
CA ALA A 76 -5.46 4.21 1.92
C ALA A 76 -5.63 3.14 2.99
N TRP A 77 -4.52 2.75 3.62
CA TRP A 77 -4.57 1.95 4.83
C TRP A 77 -4.95 2.82 6.03
N CYS A 78 -5.77 2.26 6.93
CA CYS A 78 -5.96 2.86 8.23
C CYS A 78 -4.63 2.83 8.99
N PRO A 79 -4.14 3.97 9.52
CA PRO A 79 -2.85 4.03 10.21
C PRO A 79 -2.86 3.30 11.57
N ARG A 80 -4.02 2.81 12.01
CA ARG A 80 -4.19 2.04 13.23
C ARG A 80 -5.00 0.78 12.94
N LEU A 81 -4.86 -0.23 13.78
CA LEU A 81 -5.75 -1.38 13.75
C LEU A 81 -7.18 -0.95 14.13
N VAL A 82 -8.16 -1.59 13.49
CA VAL A 82 -9.58 -1.34 13.72
C VAL A 82 -10.20 -2.58 14.35
N ARG A 83 -10.97 -2.39 15.44
CA ARG A 83 -11.86 -3.44 15.96
C ARG A 83 -13.19 -3.33 15.23
N THR A 84 -13.57 -4.39 14.53
CA THR A 84 -14.91 -4.53 13.95
C THR A 84 -15.75 -5.46 14.84
N PRO A 85 -17.08 -5.26 14.88
CA PRO A 85 -17.97 -6.18 15.59
C PRO A 85 -17.77 -7.62 15.13
N GLY A 86 -17.62 -8.55 16.08
CA GLY A 86 -17.39 -9.97 15.78
C GLY A 86 -15.93 -10.35 15.49
N ALA A 87 -14.98 -9.40 15.43
CA ALA A 87 -13.56 -9.73 15.33
C ALA A 87 -12.94 -10.01 16.70
N ALA A 88 -12.20 -11.12 16.82
CA ALA A 88 -11.50 -11.50 18.05
C ALA A 88 -10.40 -10.48 18.44
N ALA A 89 -9.74 -9.87 17.45
CA ALA A 89 -8.66 -8.92 17.63
C ALA A 89 -8.79 -7.73 16.66
N PRO A 90 -8.19 -6.57 16.98
CA PRO A 90 -8.01 -5.48 16.03
C PRO A 90 -7.26 -5.97 14.79
N HIS A 91 -7.63 -5.48 13.61
CA HIS A 91 -7.00 -5.88 12.35
C HIS A 91 -6.74 -4.66 11.46
N PRO A 92 -5.81 -4.75 10.50
CA PRO A 92 -5.62 -3.71 9.51
C PRO A 92 -6.87 -3.58 8.62
N VAL A 93 -7.10 -2.36 8.14
CA VAL A 93 -8.19 -2.05 7.22
C VAL A 93 -7.67 -1.20 6.07
N LEU A 94 -7.95 -1.65 4.85
CA LEU A 94 -7.71 -0.89 3.62
C LEU A 94 -9.03 -0.24 3.19
N ALA A 95 -9.00 1.04 2.83
CA ALA A 95 -10.11 1.73 2.19
C ALA A 95 -9.81 1.95 0.71
N THR A 96 -10.81 1.71 -0.14
CA THR A 96 -10.72 1.93 -1.59
C THR A 96 -11.91 2.75 -2.08
N SER A 97 -11.68 3.66 -3.03
CA SER A 97 -12.75 4.37 -3.75
C SER A 97 -12.65 4.08 -5.24
N SER A 98 -13.77 4.09 -5.97
CA SER A 98 -13.79 3.78 -7.41
C SER A 98 -14.78 4.64 -8.20
N LYS A 99 -14.60 4.66 -9.53
CA LYS A 99 -15.55 5.21 -10.50
C LYS A 99 -16.91 4.50 -10.50
N ASP A 100 -17.02 3.33 -9.86
CA ASP A 100 -18.27 2.60 -9.65
C ASP A 100 -19.23 3.28 -8.63
N LYS A 101 -18.80 4.43 -8.08
CA LYS A 101 -19.53 5.24 -7.09
C LYS A 101 -19.61 4.56 -5.71
N ARG A 102 -18.70 3.64 -5.40
CA ARG A 102 -18.60 2.96 -4.11
C ARG A 102 -17.28 3.24 -3.42
N VAL A 103 -17.34 3.21 -2.09
CA VAL A 103 -16.18 3.07 -1.20
C VAL A 103 -16.31 1.73 -0.53
N ARG A 104 -15.21 0.97 -0.47
CA ARG A 104 -15.17 -0.34 0.19
C ARG A 104 -14.08 -0.36 1.25
N LEU A 105 -14.34 -1.09 2.33
CA LEU A 105 -13.40 -1.32 3.43
C LEU A 105 -13.07 -2.80 3.47
N TRP A 106 -11.78 -3.12 3.48
CA TRP A 106 -11.29 -4.48 3.39
C TRP A 106 -10.57 -4.84 4.68
N LYS A 107 -10.99 -5.94 5.29
CA LYS A 107 -10.23 -6.59 6.35
C LYS A 107 -9.17 -7.45 5.67
N HIS A 108 -7.91 -7.18 5.97
CA HIS A 108 -6.87 -8.17 5.69
C HIS A 108 -6.76 -9.13 6.88
N VAL A 109 -6.84 -10.43 6.61
CA VAL A 109 -6.59 -11.47 7.60
C VAL A 109 -5.20 -12.04 7.29
N THR A 110 -4.21 -11.74 8.13
CA THR A 110 -3.02 -12.58 8.18
C THR A 110 -3.44 -13.94 8.73
N ALA A 111 -3.23 -14.99 7.95
CA ALA A 111 -3.39 -16.37 8.40
C ALA A 111 -2.32 -16.74 9.44
#